data_AF-A0A0L6Z7G2-F1
#
_entry.id   AF-A0A0L6Z7G2-F1
#
_cell.length_a   1.000
_cell.length_b   1.000
_cell.length_c   1.000
_cell.angle_alpha   90.00
_cell.angle_beta   90.00
_cell.angle_gamma   90.00
#
_symmetry.space_group_name_H-M   'P 1'
#
loop_
_entity.id
_entity.type
_entity.pdbx_description
1 polymer ?
#
loop_
_entity_poly.entity_id
_entity_poly.type
_entity_poly.pdbx_seq_one_letter_code
_entity_poly.pdbx_strand_id
1 'polypeptide(L)'
;MANLYINQLAKFISVNCPEIKGFNRRGLYRMKQFYETYKDNKFVSPLVTQISWTNHLLILSSKKSSEEKGFYLKLCIKEKYSKRELQRQLDSGYFERNE
;
A
#
# COMPACT_ATOMS: atom_id res chain seq x y z
N MET A 1 10.96 12.56 -15.45
CA MET A 1 9.87 13.55 -15.31
C MET A 1 9.06 13.40 -14.01
N ALA A 2 8.41 12.25 -13.74
CA ALA A 2 7.54 12.10 -12.55
C ALA A 2 8.22 12.37 -11.18
N ASN A 3 9.51 12.03 -11.04
CA ASN A 3 10.23 12.21 -9.77
C ASN A 3 10.54 13.68 -9.46
N LEU A 4 10.68 14.52 -10.49
CA LEU A 4 10.94 15.94 -10.33
C LEU A 4 9.70 16.65 -9.77
N TYR A 5 8.52 16.30 -10.29
CA TYR A 5 7.24 16.86 -9.85
C TYR A 5 6.93 16.50 -8.39
N ILE A 6 7.12 15.24 -7.99
CA ILE A 6 6.92 14.82 -6.58
C ILE A 6 7.85 15.60 -5.64
N ASN A 7 9.10 15.86 -6.04
CA ASN A 7 10.04 16.63 -5.23
C ASN A 7 9.61 18.09 -5.11
N GLN A 8 9.19 18.71 -6.21
CA GLN A 8 8.69 20.10 -6.21
C GLN A 8 7.42 20.23 -5.38
N LEU A 9 6.47 19.30 -5.51
CA LEU A 9 5.24 19.31 -4.73
C LEU A 9 5.50 19.10 -3.24
N ALA A 10 6.36 18.15 -2.86
CA ALA A 10 6.76 17.96 -1.47
C ALA A 10 7.37 19.23 -0.88
N LYS A 11 8.26 19.90 -1.64
CA LYS A 11 8.89 21.15 -1.23
C LYS A 11 7.85 22.27 -1.10
N PHE A 12 6.97 22.42 -2.08
CA PHE A 12 5.90 23.41 -2.08
C PHE A 12 5.02 23.26 -0.84
N ILE A 13 4.51 22.06 -0.55
CA ILE A 13 3.64 21.82 0.62
C ILE A 13 4.41 22.08 1.91
N SER A 14 5.66 21.66 2.02
CA SER A 14 6.47 21.88 3.24
C SER A 14 6.71 23.36 3.55
N VAL A 15 6.76 24.22 2.53
CA VAL A 15 7.00 25.66 2.67
C VAL A 15 5.70 26.41 2.94
N ASN A 16 4.63 26.07 2.22
CA ASN A 16 3.36 26.83 2.27
C ASN A 16 2.39 26.32 3.33
N CYS A 17 2.53 25.07 3.80
CA CYS A 17 1.64 24.43 4.76
C CYS A 17 2.43 23.58 5.78
N PRO A 18 3.31 24.20 6.61
CA PRO A 18 4.23 23.49 7.50
C PRO A 18 3.54 22.64 8.58
N GLU A 19 2.29 22.97 8.94
CA GLU A 19 1.47 22.23 9.88
C GLU A 19 0.97 20.88 9.33
N ILE A 20 0.89 20.73 8.01
CA ILE A 20 0.37 19.51 7.37
C ILE A 20 1.46 18.45 7.30
N LYS A 21 1.20 17.30 7.94
CA LYS A 21 2.12 16.15 7.96
C LYS A 21 1.79 15.13 6.86
N GLY A 22 2.78 14.32 6.51
CA GLY A 22 2.59 13.18 5.60
C GLY A 22 2.80 13.46 4.11
N PHE A 23 2.90 14.72 3.69
CA PHE A 23 3.13 15.11 2.28
C PHE A 23 4.61 15.28 1.90
N ASN A 24 5.51 14.62 2.64
CA ASN A 24 6.90 14.52 2.23
C ASN A 24 7.02 13.62 0.97
N ARG A 25 8.21 13.65 0.34
CA ARG A 25 8.49 12.87 -0.87
C ARG A 25 8.04 11.41 -0.78
N ARG A 26 8.31 10.75 0.37
CA ARG A 26 7.97 9.34 0.59
C ARG A 26 6.45 9.13 0.69
N GLY A 27 5.73 10.03 1.36
CA GLY A 27 4.28 9.99 1.48
C GLY A 27 3.59 10.15 0.13
N LEU A 28 3.98 11.18 -0.64
CA LEU A 28 3.46 11.42 -2.00
C LEU A 28 3.72 10.23 -2.93
N TYR A 29 4.91 9.62 -2.86
CA TYR A 29 5.22 8.43 -3.65
C TYR A 29 4.29 7.26 -3.31
N ARG A 30 3.99 7.04 -2.03
CA ARG A 30 3.07 5.98 -1.59
C ARG A 30 1.63 6.27 -2.00
N MET A 31 1.19 7.54 -1.92
CA MET A 31 -0.14 7.95 -2.42
C MET A 31 -0.28 7.66 -3.91
N LYS A 32 0.74 8.01 -4.71
CA LYS A 32 0.79 7.68 -6.14
C LYS A 32 0.76 6.17 -6.37
N GLN A 33 1.59 5.40 -5.67
CA GLN A 33 1.65 3.95 -5.82
C GLN A 33 0.31 3.29 -5.47
N PHE A 34 -0.36 3.75 -4.41
CA PHE A 34 -1.69 3.29 -4.04
C PHE A 34 -2.68 3.52 -5.19
N TYR A 35 -2.72 4.73 -5.74
CA TYR A 35 -3.60 5.06 -6.86
C TYR A 35 -3.30 4.18 -8.09
N GLU A 36 -2.04 4.10 -8.50
CA GLU A 36 -1.64 3.30 -9.67
C GLU A 36 -1.95 1.81 -9.51
N THR A 37 -1.87 1.28 -8.28
CA THR A 37 -2.12 -0.15 -8.03
C THR A 37 -3.61 -0.49 -8.02
N TYR A 38 -4.46 0.39 -7.50
CA TYR A 38 -5.87 0.04 -7.22
C TYR A 38 -6.91 0.80 -8.02
N LYS A 39 -6.54 1.81 -8.82
CA LYS A 39 -7.50 2.61 -9.60
C LYS A 39 -8.47 1.77 -10.44
N ASP A 40 -8.01 0.65 -10.98
CA ASP A 40 -8.80 -0.24 -11.83
C ASP A 40 -9.45 -1.40 -11.04
N ASN A 41 -9.01 -1.63 -9.79
CA ASN A 41 -9.49 -2.69 -8.92
C ASN A 41 -10.31 -2.12 -7.76
N LYS A 42 -11.51 -1.64 -8.08
CA LYS A 42 -12.40 -0.91 -7.14
C LYS A 42 -12.68 -1.64 -5.83
N PHE A 43 -12.70 -2.98 -5.85
CA PHE A 43 -12.92 -3.79 -4.64
C PHE A 43 -11.74 -3.74 -3.65
N VAL A 44 -10.52 -3.53 -4.15
CA VAL A 44 -9.31 -3.59 -3.31
C VAL A 44 -9.13 -2.32 -2.48
N SER A 45 -9.54 -1.17 -3.00
CA SER A 45 -9.44 0.11 -2.29
C SER A 45 -10.17 0.10 -0.93
N PRO A 46 -11.42 -0.38 -0.81
CA PRO A 46 -12.11 -0.58 0.48
C PRO A 46 -11.49 -1.62 1.42
N LEU A 47 -10.71 -2.58 0.92
CA LEU A 47 -10.04 -3.56 1.79
C LEU A 47 -8.82 -2.95 2.47
N VAL A 48 -8.07 -2.10 1.75
CA VAL A 48 -6.89 -1.45 2.30
C VAL A 48 -7.23 -0.57 3.51
N THR A 49 -8.42 0.04 3.52
CA THR A 49 -8.87 0.88 4.66
C THR A 49 -9.17 0.07 5.92
N GLN A 50 -9.25 -1.25 5.83
CA GLN A 50 -9.55 -2.15 6.95
C GLN A 50 -8.30 -2.76 7.60
N ILE A 51 -7.11 -2.45 7.08
CA ILE A 51 -5.84 -2.97 7.62
C ILE A 51 -4.90 -1.82 7.98
N SER A 52 -3.88 -2.13 8.78
CA SER A 52 -2.84 -1.15 9.10
C SER A 52 -2.08 -0.72 7.83
N TRP A 53 -1.66 0.55 7.80
CA TRP A 53 -0.86 1.05 6.68
C TRP A 53 0.44 0.26 6.49
N THR A 54 1.03 -0.24 7.56
CA THR A 54 2.22 -1.09 7.52
C THR A 54 1.95 -2.41 6.80
N ASN A 55 0.85 -3.09 7.10
CA ASN A 55 0.45 -4.33 6.42
C ASN A 55 0.12 -4.07 4.96
N HIS A 56 -0.58 -2.97 4.69
CA HIS A 56 -0.88 -2.57 3.33
C HIS A 56 0.41 -2.34 2.53
N LEU A 57 1.43 -1.67 3.08
CA LEU A 57 2.70 -1.46 2.38
C LEU A 57 3.44 -2.77 2.09
N LEU A 58 3.34 -3.79 2.95
CA LEU A 58 3.90 -5.12 2.66
C LEU A 58 3.25 -5.74 1.41
N ILE A 59 1.92 -5.70 1.33
CA ILE A 59 1.18 -6.24 0.18
C ILE A 59 1.40 -5.37 -1.07
N LEU A 60 1.41 -4.05 -0.93
CA LEU A 60 1.59 -3.11 -2.03
C LEU A 60 2.97 -3.29 -2.69
N SER A 61 4.02 -3.44 -1.86
CA SER A 61 5.41 -3.59 -2.31
C SER A 61 5.77 -5.00 -2.78
N SER A 62 4.91 -6.00 -2.56
CA SER A 62 5.14 -7.35 -3.04
C SER A 62 5.02 -7.40 -4.58
N LYS A 63 5.85 -8.26 -5.18
CA LYS A 63 5.81 -8.55 -6.63
C LYS A 63 4.73 -9.58 -6.98
N LYS A 64 3.56 -9.47 -6.35
CA LYS A 64 2.41 -10.38 -6.52
C LYS A 64 1.36 -9.80 -7.47
N SER A 65 0.52 -10.66 -8.05
CA SER A 65 -0.57 -10.24 -8.94
C SER A 65 -1.63 -9.43 -8.20
N SER A 66 -2.49 -8.71 -8.92
CA SER A 66 -3.60 -7.96 -8.30
C SER A 66 -4.57 -8.88 -7.55
N GLU A 67 -4.79 -10.08 -8.09
CA GLU A 67 -5.64 -11.12 -7.50
C GLU A 67 -5.06 -11.63 -6.18
N GLU A 68 -3.78 -11.99 -6.20
CA GLU A 68 -3.06 -12.46 -5.02
C GLU A 68 -2.99 -11.37 -3.93
N LYS A 69 -2.76 -10.10 -4.33
CA LYS A 69 -2.85 -8.97 -3.38
C LYS A 69 -4.24 -8.87 -2.76
N GLY A 70 -5.30 -9.04 -3.56
CA GLY A 70 -6.68 -9.07 -3.08
C GLY A 70 -6.93 -10.22 -2.09
N PHE A 71 -6.37 -11.40 -2.36
CA PHE A 71 -6.41 -12.54 -1.45
C PHE A 71 -5.77 -12.21 -0.09
N TYR A 72 -4.52 -11.72 -0.10
CA TYR A 72 -3.82 -11.41 1.15
C TYR A 72 -4.45 -10.27 1.94
N LEU A 73 -5.11 -9.31 1.28
CA LEU A 73 -5.88 -8.28 1.96
C LEU A 73 -7.08 -8.87 2.72
N LYS A 74 -7.88 -9.74 2.06
CA LYS A 74 -8.99 -10.43 2.71
C LYS A 74 -8.51 -11.30 3.87
N LEU A 75 -7.43 -12.05 3.66
CA LEU A 75 -6.86 -12.92 4.69
C LEU A 75 -6.35 -12.11 5.88
N CYS A 76 -5.66 -11.00 5.64
CA CYS A 76 -5.16 -10.12 6.71
C CYS A 76 -6.30 -9.52 7.55
N ILE A 77 -7.43 -9.17 6.93
CA ILE A 77 -8.62 -8.67 7.63
C ILE A 77 -9.25 -9.79 8.48
N LYS A 78 -9.47 -10.95 7.86
CA LYS A 78 -10.10 -12.10 8.50
C LYS A 78 -9.33 -12.58 9.72
N GLU A 79 -8.02 -12.77 9.58
CA GLU A 79 -7.15 -13.35 10.61
C GLU A 79 -6.51 -12.28 11.52
N LYS A 80 -6.79 -10.99 11.26
CA LYS A 80 -6.27 -9.84 12.03
C LYS A 80 -4.75 -9.84 12.18
N TYR A 81 -4.03 -10.17 11.11
CA TYR A 81 -2.58 -10.35 11.17
C TYR A 81 -1.83 -9.09 11.63
N SER A 82 -0.85 -9.31 12.51
CA SER A 82 0.27 -8.41 12.68
C SER A 82 1.14 -8.37 11.41
N LYS A 83 2.01 -7.36 11.32
CA LYS A 83 3.00 -7.25 10.24
C LYS A 83 3.82 -8.53 10.06
N ARG A 84 4.28 -9.14 11.17
CA ARG A 84 5.15 -10.32 11.15
C ARG A 84 4.42 -11.54 10.62
N GLU A 85 3.17 -11.73 11.01
CA GLU A 85 2.33 -12.83 10.55
C GLU A 85 2.02 -12.70 9.06
N LEU A 86 1.61 -11.51 8.62
CA LEU A 86 1.36 -11.25 7.20
C LEU A 86 2.61 -11.49 6.34
N GLN A 87 3.78 -11.01 6.79
CA GLN A 87 5.04 -11.25 6.10
C GLN A 87 5.31 -12.75 5.94
N ARG A 88 5.15 -13.53 7.02
CA ARG A 88 5.32 -14.99 6.98
C ARG A 88 4.38 -15.65 5.97
N GLN A 89 3.13 -15.21 5.87
CA GLN A 89 2.19 -15.79 4.90
C GLN A 89 2.55 -15.44 3.46
N LEU A 90 3.00 -14.21 3.21
CA LEU A 90 3.52 -13.77 1.90
C LEU A 90 4.75 -14.59 1.50
N ASP A 91 5.71 -14.75 2.41
CA ASP A 91 6.96 -15.47 2.15
C ASP A 91 6.73 -16.97 1.93
N SER A 92 5.69 -17.52 2.57
CA SER A 92 5.38 -18.93 2.40
C SER A 92 4.78 -19.26 1.03
N GLY A 93 4.24 -18.30 0.27
CA GLY A 93 3.42 -18.62 -0.90
C GLY A 93 2.10 -19.32 -0.49
N TYR A 94 1.41 -18.77 0.51
CA TYR A 94 0.17 -19.34 1.02
C TYR A 94 -0.93 -19.35 -0.06
N PHE A 95 -0.95 -18.33 -0.92
CA PHE A 95 -1.89 -18.24 -2.03
C PHE A 95 -1.79 -19.46 -2.95
N GLU A 96 -0.58 -19.77 -3.43
CA GLU A 96 -0.32 -20.86 -4.39
C GLU A 96 -0.61 -22.27 -3.81
N ARG A 97 -0.77 -22.40 -2.49
CA ARG A 97 -1.13 -23.67 -1.83
C ARG A 97 -2.62 -23.86 -1.59
N ASN A 98 -3.41 -22.79 -1.66
CA ASN A 98 -4.83 -22.79 -1.30
C ASN A 98 -5.72 -22.38 -2.47
N GLU A 99 -5.17 -22.39 -3.68
CA GLU A 99 -5.84 -22.19 -4.96
C GLU A 99 -5.63 -23.45 -5.81
#